data_AF-K1T1A0-F1
#
_entry.id   AF-K1T1A0-F1
#
_cell.length_a   1.000
_cell.length_b   1.000
_cell.length_c   1.000
_cell.angle_alpha   90.00
_cell.angle_beta   90.00
_cell.angle_gamma   90.00
#
_symmetry.space_group_name_H-M   'P 1'
#
loop_
_entity.id
_entity.type
_entity.pdbx_description
1 polymer ?
#
loop_
_entity_poly.entity_id
_entity_poly.type
_entity_poly.pdbx_seq_one_letter_code
_entity_poly.pdbx_strand_id
1 'polypeptide(L)'
;MAKKSSRNTKARIVSAAWKLFYEQGYEETTVEEIIFESETSKGSFYHYFDGKDALLSSLSVLFDERYEELMQQPHDEMDCIELLCWLNQELFTTIENTVSIELLARL
;
A
#
# COMPACT_ATOMS: atom_id res chain seq x y z
N MET A 1 20.54 -16.70 -5.65
CA MET A 1 19.78 -16.76 -4.38
C MET A 1 19.40 -15.39 -3.79
N ALA A 2 19.82 -14.24 -4.34
CA ALA A 2 19.59 -12.91 -3.74
C ALA A 2 18.17 -12.28 -3.94
N LYS A 3 17.33 -12.82 -4.83
CA LYS A 3 16.08 -12.17 -5.26
C LYS A 3 14.92 -12.26 -4.25
N LYS A 4 14.97 -13.21 -3.30
CA LYS A 4 13.89 -13.46 -2.31
C LYS A 4 13.98 -12.53 -1.09
N SER A 5 15.18 -12.14 -0.68
CA SER A 5 15.42 -11.24 0.47
C SER A 5 15.12 -9.77 0.12
N SER A 6 15.53 -9.30 -1.06
CA SER A 6 15.29 -7.92 -1.52
C SER A 6 13.80 -7.58 -1.61
N ARG A 7 12.99 -8.49 -2.19
CA ARG A 7 11.54 -8.30 -2.30
C ARG A 7 10.85 -8.26 -0.92
N ASN A 8 11.37 -9.03 0.03
CA ASN A 8 10.90 -9.03 1.41
C ASN A 8 11.24 -7.71 2.14
N THR A 9 12.43 -7.14 1.92
CA THR A 9 12.80 -5.85 2.51
C THR A 9 11.93 -4.71 2.01
N LYS A 10 11.72 -4.60 0.69
CA LYS A 10 10.85 -3.55 0.12
C LYS A 10 9.43 -3.63 0.69
N ALA A 11 8.85 -4.83 0.75
CA ALA A 11 7.51 -5.06 1.29
C ALA A 11 7.40 -4.67 2.78
N ARG A 12 8.41 -5.00 3.59
CA ARG A 12 8.46 -4.60 5.00
C ARG A 12 8.48 -3.08 5.20
N ILE A 13 9.26 -2.36 4.39
CA ILE A 13 9.32 -0.90 4.44
C ILE A 13 7.96 -0.29 4.10
N VAL A 14 7.32 -0.78 3.02
CA VAL A 14 5.98 -0.34 2.61
C VAL A 14 4.96 -0.61 3.71
N SER A 15 4.93 -1.82 4.25
CA SER A 15 3.98 -2.20 5.30
C SER A 15 4.14 -1.35 6.56
N ALA A 16 5.38 -1.10 7.01
CA ALA A 16 5.65 -0.24 8.15
C ALA A 16 5.19 1.22 7.90
N ALA A 17 5.43 1.73 6.70
CA ALA A 17 5.01 3.08 6.34
C ALA A 17 3.49 3.24 6.34
N TRP A 18 2.75 2.31 5.72
CA TRP A 18 1.28 2.34 5.72
C TRP A 18 0.69 2.22 7.12
N LYS A 19 1.29 1.38 7.97
CA LYS A 19 0.90 1.29 9.38
C LYS A 19 1.06 2.65 10.08
N LEU A 20 2.22 3.28 9.99
CA LEU A 20 2.48 4.58 10.63
C LEU A 20 1.61 5.70 10.04
N PHE A 21 1.43 5.74 8.72
CA PHE A 21 0.55 6.70 8.06
C PHE A 21 -0.90 6.57 8.54
N TYR A 22 -1.35 5.35 8.83
CA TYR A 22 -2.67 5.09 9.41
C TYR A 22 -2.75 5.49 10.89
N GLU A 23 -1.74 5.15 11.70
CA GLU A 23 -1.75 5.35 13.15
C GLU A 23 -1.55 6.80 13.59
N GLN A 24 -0.65 7.55 12.93
CA GLN A 24 -0.28 8.92 13.34
C GLN A 24 -0.37 9.96 12.22
N GLY A 25 -0.76 9.54 11.01
CA GLY A 25 -0.85 10.43 9.86
C GLY A 25 0.48 10.56 9.10
N TYR A 26 0.36 10.92 7.82
CA TYR A 26 1.50 11.03 6.92
C TYR A 26 2.50 12.11 7.31
N GLU A 27 2.01 13.31 7.65
CA GLU A 27 2.89 14.46 7.94
C GLU A 27 3.78 14.20 9.16
N GLU A 28 3.19 13.62 10.21
CA GLU A 28 3.87 13.32 11.47
C GLU A 28 4.75 12.06 11.39
N THR A 29 4.65 11.26 10.32
CA THR A 29 5.50 10.09 10.13
C THR A 29 6.86 10.50 9.54
N THR A 30 7.95 10.06 10.16
CA THR A 30 9.33 10.29 9.70
C THR A 30 9.94 9.07 9.03
N VAL A 31 10.97 9.28 8.21
CA VAL A 31 11.72 8.18 7.58
C VAL A 31 12.45 7.34 8.65
N GLU A 32 12.96 7.96 9.70
CA GLU A 32 13.58 7.24 10.82
C GLU A 32 12.61 6.27 11.53
N GLU A 33 11.36 6.67 11.79
CA GLU A 33 10.34 5.79 12.37
C GLU A 33 10.00 4.62 11.45
N ILE A 34 9.87 4.87 10.15
CA ILE A 34 9.63 3.81 9.15
C ILE A 34 10.79 2.81 9.12
N ILE A 35 12.04 3.30 9.17
CA ILE A 35 13.24 2.44 9.22
C ILE A 35 13.21 1.55 10.47
N PHE A 36 12.85 2.14 11.62
CA PHE A 36 12.76 1.44 12.89
C PHE A 36 11.67 0.36 12.87
N GLU A 37 10.44 0.73 12.52
CA GLU A 37 9.27 -0.17 12.48
C GLU A 37 9.45 -1.29 11.44
N SER A 38 10.08 -0.97 10.30
CA SER A 38 10.36 -1.97 9.26
C SER A 38 11.51 -2.92 9.62
N GLU A 39 12.20 -2.70 10.74
CA GLU A 39 13.42 -3.40 11.17
C GLU A 39 14.54 -3.41 10.11
N THR A 40 14.63 -2.36 9.29
CA THR A 40 15.63 -2.26 8.22
C THR A 40 16.76 -1.30 8.57
N SER A 41 17.77 -1.21 7.69
CA SER A 41 18.82 -0.20 7.82
C SER A 41 18.49 1.05 7.01
N LYS A 42 19.06 2.20 7.39
CA LYS A 42 18.97 3.44 6.61
C LYS A 42 19.44 3.23 5.16
N GLY A 43 20.56 2.53 4.96
CA GLY A 43 21.05 2.20 3.62
C GLY A 43 20.08 1.32 2.82
N SER A 44 19.39 0.38 3.47
CA SER A 44 18.35 -0.43 2.84
C SER A 44 17.14 0.39 2.41
N PHE A 45 16.69 1.34 3.25
CA PHE A 45 15.58 2.23 2.90
C PHE A 45 15.91 3.07 1.66
N TYR A 46 17.01 3.81 1.71
CA TYR A 46 17.42 4.71 0.61
C TYR A 46 17.89 3.97 -0.65
N HIS A 47 18.07 2.65 -0.59
CA HIS A 47 18.24 1.83 -1.78
C HIS A 47 16.94 1.66 -2.59
N TYR A 48 15.78 1.70 -1.92
CA TYR A 48 14.46 1.49 -2.57
C TYR A 48 13.64 2.77 -2.69
N PHE A 49 13.80 3.74 -1.79
CA PHE A 49 12.94 4.91 -1.69
C PHE A 49 13.77 6.17 -1.41
N ASP A 50 13.55 7.22 -2.20
CA ASP A 50 14.24 8.51 -2.03
C ASP A 50 13.69 9.32 -0.84
N GLY A 51 12.60 8.88 -0.22
CA GLY A 51 11.94 9.52 0.91
C GLY A 51 10.58 8.90 1.20
N LYS A 52 9.87 9.43 2.20
CA LYS A 52 8.54 8.91 2.56
C LYS A 52 7.48 9.17 1.47
N ASP A 53 7.62 10.24 0.68
CA ASP A 53 6.72 10.53 -0.44
C ASP A 53 6.72 9.41 -1.49
N ALA A 54 7.88 8.80 -1.73
CA ALA A 54 8.01 7.68 -2.68
C ALA A 54 7.18 6.47 -2.25
N LEU A 55 6.84 6.34 -0.96
CA LEU A 55 5.99 5.26 -0.45
C LEU A 55 4.52 5.48 -0.81
N LEU A 56 4.08 6.71 -1.07
CA LEU A 56 2.71 6.95 -1.55
C LEU A 56 2.48 6.29 -2.91
N SER A 57 3.51 6.23 -3.77
CA SER A 57 3.43 5.50 -5.04
C SER A 57 3.26 3.98 -4.88
N SER A 58 3.57 3.42 -3.70
CA SER A 58 3.29 2.01 -3.42
C SER A 58 1.80 1.72 -3.25
N LEU A 59 0.97 2.77 -3.05
CA LEU A 59 -0.48 2.62 -2.96
C LEU A 59 -1.06 2.06 -4.26
N SER A 60 -0.57 2.50 -5.42
CA SER A 60 -1.05 1.97 -6.70
C SER A 60 -0.73 0.49 -6.83
N VAL A 61 0.45 0.05 -6.36
CA VAL A 61 0.84 -1.36 -6.36
C VAL A 61 -0.10 -2.19 -5.48
N LEU A 62 -0.47 -1.67 -4.30
CA LEU A 62 -1.44 -2.33 -3.42
C LEU A 62 -2.81 -2.47 -4.09
N PHE A 63 -3.26 -1.44 -4.82
CA PHE A 63 -4.51 -1.51 -5.57
C PHE A 63 -4.42 -2.44 -6.77
N ASP A 64 -3.30 -2.48 -7.48
CA ASP A 64 -3.08 -3.39 -8.60
C ASP A 64 -3.14 -4.84 -8.10
N GLU A 65 -2.45 -5.16 -7.00
CA GLU A 65 -2.48 -6.49 -6.37
C GLU A 65 -3.90 -6.86 -5.92
N ARG A 66 -4.62 -5.93 -5.26
CA ARG A 66 -6.00 -6.18 -4.84
C ARG A 66 -6.94 -6.35 -6.02
N TYR A 67 -6.76 -5.56 -7.07
CA TYR A 67 -7.56 -5.68 -8.30
C TYR A 67 -7.36 -7.05 -8.95
N GLU A 68 -6.11 -7.51 -9.04
CA GLU A 68 -5.80 -8.86 -9.54
C GLU A 68 -6.48 -9.96 -8.70
N GLU A 69 -6.45 -9.84 -7.38
CA GLU A 69 -7.13 -10.78 -6.46
C GLU A 69 -8.66 -10.80 -6.66
N LEU A 70 -9.27 -9.62 -6.77
CA LEU A 70 -10.73 -9.49 -6.98
C LEU A 70 -11.14 -10.06 -8.33
N MET A 71 -10.36 -9.84 -9.39
CA MET A 71 -10.62 -10.35 -10.74
C MET A 71 -10.43 -11.86 -10.89
N GLN A 72 -9.70 -12.51 -9.98
CA GLN A 72 -9.60 -13.98 -9.95
C GLN A 72 -10.82 -14.67 -9.36
N GLN A 73 -11.71 -13.93 -8.71
CA GLN A 73 -12.97 -14.48 -8.20
C GLN A 73 -13.95 -14.74 -9.35
N PRO A 74 -14.81 -15.76 -9.25
CA PRO A 74 -15.85 -15.99 -10.25
C PRO A 74 -16.90 -14.88 -10.18
N HIS A 75 -17.23 -14.30 -11.34
CA HIS A 75 -18.20 -13.19 -11.49
C HIS A 75 -19.32 -13.53 -12.48
N ASP A 76 -19.51 -14.82 -12.77
CA ASP A 76 -20.32 -15.32 -13.87
C ASP A 76 -21.82 -14.99 -13.74
N GLU A 77 -22.27 -14.64 -12.52
CA GLU A 77 -23.64 -14.27 -12.21
C GLU A 77 -23.93 -12.76 -12.31
N MET A 78 -22.89 -11.93 -12.51
CA MET A 78 -23.00 -10.47 -12.56
C MET A 78 -22.97 -9.96 -14.00
N ASP A 79 -23.86 -9.03 -14.34
CA ASP A 79 -23.71 -8.26 -15.56
C ASP A 79 -22.54 -7.25 -15.48
N CYS A 80 -22.22 -6.60 -16.59
CA CYS A 80 -21.09 -5.68 -16.64
C CYS A 80 -21.24 -4.44 -15.75
N ILE A 81 -22.47 -3.99 -15.49
CA ILE A 81 -22.76 -2.85 -14.61
C ILE A 81 -22.67 -3.30 -13.15
N GLU A 82 -23.22 -4.47 -12.83
CA GLU A 82 -23.12 -5.09 -11.50
C GLU A 82 -21.67 -5.33 -11.12
N LEU A 83 -20.88 -5.91 -12.03
CA LEU A 83 -19.45 -6.12 -11.83
C LEU A 83 -18.70 -4.80 -11.60
N LEU A 84 -19.00 -3.75 -12.38
CA LEU A 84 -18.38 -2.44 -12.21
C LEU A 84 -18.73 -1.82 -10.85
N CYS A 85 -20.01 -1.88 -10.44
CA CYS A 85 -20.46 -1.37 -9.15
C CYS A 85 -19.82 -2.13 -7.98
N TRP A 86 -19.76 -3.46 -8.06
CA TRP A 86 -19.14 -4.31 -7.06
C TRP A 86 -17.64 -4.04 -6.94
N LEU A 87 -16.92 -4.01 -8.07
CA LEU A 87 -15.49 -3.72 -8.09
C LEU A 87 -15.21 -2.33 -7.49
N ASN A 88 -16.02 -1.33 -7.87
CA ASN A 88 -15.88 0.02 -7.34
C ASN A 88 -16.09 0.02 -5.81
N GLN A 89 -17.11 -0.66 -5.32
CA GLN A 89 -17.38 -0.79 -3.89
C GLN A 89 -16.24 -1.49 -3.14
N GLU A 90 -15.69 -2.57 -3.68
CA GLU A 90 -14.55 -3.28 -3.07
C GLU A 90 -13.27 -2.46 -3.07
N LEU A 91 -12.98 -1.73 -4.14
CA LEU A 91 -11.84 -0.82 -4.20
C LEU A 91 -12.00 0.32 -3.19
N PHE A 92 -13.17 0.95 -3.09
CA PHE A 92 -13.44 1.97 -2.07
C PHE A 92 -13.35 1.41 -0.66
N THR A 93 -13.88 0.22 -0.40
CA THR A 93 -13.76 -0.46 0.90
C THR A 93 -12.30 -0.74 1.24
N THR A 94 -11.48 -1.13 0.25
CA THR A 94 -10.04 -1.33 0.44
C THR A 94 -9.34 -0.02 0.77
N ILE A 95 -9.67 1.05 0.05
CA ILE A 95 -9.16 2.41 0.29
C ILE A 95 -9.47 2.84 1.73
N GLU A 96 -10.74 2.79 2.14
CA GLU A 96 -11.20 3.25 3.47
C GLU A 96 -10.56 2.47 4.63
N ASN A 97 -10.30 1.17 4.44
CA ASN A 97 -9.73 0.32 5.49
C ASN A 97 -8.19 0.33 5.50
N THR A 98 -7.53 0.79 4.44
CA THR A 98 -6.06 0.74 4.32
C THR A 98 -5.42 2.13 4.37
N VAL A 99 -6.16 3.17 3.98
CA VAL A 99 -5.68 4.53 3.86
C VAL A 99 -6.52 5.44 4.74
N SER A 100 -5.87 6.24 5.59
CA SER A 100 -6.61 7.21 6.40
C SER A 100 -7.26 8.27 5.50
N ILE A 101 -8.48 8.71 5.86
CA ILE A 101 -9.23 9.74 5.12
C ILE A 101 -8.41 11.04 5.01
N GLU A 102 -7.62 11.38 6.03
CA GLU A 102 -6.75 12.55 6.03
C GLU A 102 -5.60 12.45 5.02
N LEU A 103 -5.17 11.24 4.68
CA LEU A 103 -4.17 11.00 3.63
C LEU A 103 -4.82 11.11 2.24
N LEU A 104 -6.01 10.56 2.06
CA LEU A 104 -6.76 10.64 0.80
C LEU A 104 -7.14 12.07 0.45
N ALA A 105 -7.54 12.87 1.43
CA ALA A 105 -7.91 14.27 1.23
C ALA A 105 -6.74 15.17 0.78
N ARG A 106 -5.51 14.64 0.74
CA ARG A 106 -4.28 15.36 0.39
C ARG A 106 -3.63 14.86 -0.91
N LEU A 107 -4.20 13.84 -1.57
CA LEU A 107 -3.83 13.37 -2.92
C LEU A 107 -4.65 14.10 -3.99
#